data_AF-A0A7S2DB00-F1
#
_entry.id   AF-A0A7S2DB00-F1
#
_cell.length_a   1.000
_cell.length_b   1.000
_cell.length_c   1.000
_cell.angle_alpha   90.00
_cell.angle_beta   90.00
_cell.angle_gamma   90.00
#
_symmetry.space_group_name_H-M   'P 1'
#
loop_
_entity.id
_entity.type
_entity.pdbx_description
1 polymer ?
#
loop_
_entity_poly.entity_id
_entity_poly.type
_entity_poly.pdbx_seq_one_letter_code
_entity_poly.pdbx_strand_id
1 'polypeptide(L)'
;AEHHATVSKELVKLLASVNEMVRQRASGALRDMAAEEKPGDRKVSAGSGGMQHTVGLVNLLKDGLRDDRVEAQEYSLLSLSSITDTASREAIVASGGIPPLISSLNGGKLSAVAQEHAVTVLSGLAPIGENAKAIE
;
A
#
# COMPACT_ATOMS: atom_id res chain seq x y z
N ALA A 1 11.68 3.60 17.70
CA ALA A 1 10.48 2.85 17.28
C ALA A 1 9.21 3.71 17.36
N GLU A 2 8.80 4.18 18.54
CA GLU A 2 7.53 4.92 18.73
C GLU A 2 7.46 6.26 17.98
N HIS A 3 8.56 7.02 17.94
CA HIS A 3 8.65 8.25 17.15
C HIS A 3 8.54 8.00 15.64
N HIS A 4 9.15 6.94 15.12
CA HIS A 4 9.08 6.60 13.69
C HIS A 4 7.65 6.22 13.30
N ALA A 5 6.98 5.37 14.08
CA ALA A 5 5.59 5.00 13.82
C ALA A 5 4.63 6.20 13.83
N THR A 6 4.84 7.15 14.75
CA THR A 6 4.05 8.39 14.82
C THR A 6 4.31 9.28 13.61
N VAL A 7 5.57 9.46 13.22
CA VAL A 7 5.94 10.26 12.04
C VAL A 7 5.38 9.63 10.77
N SER A 8 5.52 8.32 10.56
CA SER A 8 4.94 7.63 9.41
C SER A 8 3.43 7.82 9.33
N LYS A 9 2.72 7.73 10.46
CA LYS A 9 1.27 7.97 10.49
C LYS A 9 0.88 9.37 10.03
N GLU A 10 1.60 10.40 10.47
CA GLU A 10 1.32 11.78 10.04
C GLU A 10 1.70 12.01 8.57
N LEU A 11 2.82 11.45 8.10
CA LEU A 11 3.20 11.51 6.70
C LEU A 11 2.16 10.82 5.80
N VAL A 12 1.59 9.68 6.22
CA VAL A 12 0.51 9.01 5.48
C VAL A 12 -0.73 9.90 5.37
N LYS A 13 -1.09 10.66 6.41
CA LYS A 13 -2.19 11.63 6.31
C LYS A 13 -1.88 12.73 5.29
N LEU A 14 -0.62 13.18 5.21
CA LEU A 14 -0.21 14.21 4.25
C LEU A 14 -0.30 13.74 2.79
N LEU A 15 -0.30 12.42 2.52
CA LEU A 15 -0.58 11.88 1.19
C LEU A 15 -2.02 12.18 0.71
N ALA A 16 -2.95 12.51 1.61
CA ALA A 16 -4.30 12.95 1.24
C ALA A 16 -4.39 14.46 0.94
N SER A 17 -3.28 15.21 1.02
CA SER A 17 -3.27 16.65 0.75
C SER A 17 -3.70 16.98 -0.68
N VAL A 18 -4.47 18.05 -0.84
CA VAL A 18 -4.79 18.62 -2.16
C VAL A 18 -3.56 19.21 -2.85
N ASN A 19 -2.53 19.57 -2.08
CA ASN A 19 -1.29 20.11 -2.61
C ASN A 19 -0.33 18.97 -3.01
N GLU A 20 -0.11 18.80 -4.31
CA GLU A 20 0.81 17.81 -4.88
C GLU A 20 2.21 17.89 -4.27
N MET A 21 2.71 19.09 -4.07
CA MET A 21 4.05 19.30 -3.56
C MET A 21 4.21 18.90 -2.08
N VAL A 22 3.11 18.91 -1.31
CA VAL A 22 3.05 18.32 0.04
C VAL A 22 3.06 16.80 -0.05
N ARG A 23 2.30 16.20 -0.97
CA ARG A 23 2.27 14.75 -1.15
C ARG A 23 3.62 14.20 -1.58
N GLN A 24 4.29 14.84 -2.53
CA GLN A 24 5.63 14.45 -3.00
C GLN A 24 6.66 14.46 -1.86
N ARG A 25 6.65 15.51 -1.02
CA ARG A 25 7.51 15.57 0.17
C ARG A 25 7.19 14.47 1.18
N ALA A 26 5.91 14.21 1.43
CA ALA A 26 5.48 13.17 2.35
C ALA A 26 5.88 11.77 1.84
N SER A 27 5.68 11.49 0.55
CA SER A 27 6.07 10.24 -0.10
C SER A 27 7.59 10.04 -0.09
N GLY A 28 8.36 11.09 -0.41
CA GLY A 28 9.82 11.06 -0.30
C GLY A 28 10.30 10.68 1.09
N ALA A 29 9.79 11.37 2.12
CA ALA A 29 10.15 11.08 3.51
C ALA A 29 9.76 9.64 3.93
N LEU A 30 8.59 9.16 3.51
CA LEU A 30 8.15 7.78 3.77
C LEU A 30 9.07 6.75 3.10
N ARG A 31 9.55 7.02 1.88
CA ARG A 31 10.48 6.14 1.17
C ARG A 31 11.86 6.12 1.81
N ASP A 32 12.35 7.27 2.25
CA ASP A 32 13.63 7.37 2.94
C ASP A 32 13.59 6.59 4.26
N MET A 33 12.51 6.75 5.04
CA MET A 33 12.27 5.96 6.24
C MET A 33 12.17 4.46 5.93
N ALA A 34 11.51 4.08 4.82
CA ALA A 34 11.40 2.69 4.40
C ALA A 34 12.75 2.07 4.00
N ALA A 35 13.69 2.86 3.49
CA ALA A 35 15.04 2.42 3.13
C ALA A 35 15.97 2.28 4.35
N GLU A 36 15.70 3.03 5.43
CA GLU A 36 16.43 2.93 6.69
C GLU A 36 16.00 1.73 7.55
N GLU A 37 14.80 1.21 7.35
CA GLU A 37 14.31 0.01 8.04
C GLU A 37 15.05 -1.25 7.55
N LYS A 38 15.64 -2.01 8.48
CA LYS A 38 16.30 -3.27 8.14
C LYS A 38 15.26 -4.31 7.66
N PRO A 39 15.61 -5.18 6.70
CA PRO A 39 14.76 -6.31 6.32
C PRO A 39 14.46 -7.17 7.57
N GLY A 40 13.22 -7.11 8.05
CA GLY A 40 12.78 -7.81 9.28
C GLY A 40 12.20 -6.90 10.38
N ASP A 41 12.50 -5.59 10.35
CA ASP A 41 11.96 -4.63 11.34
C ASP A 41 10.57 -4.10 10.96
N ARG A 42 10.18 -4.22 9.68
CA ARG A 42 8.82 -3.98 9.20
C ARG A 42 7.90 -5.12 9.65
N LYS A 43 7.70 -5.24 10.96
CA LYS A 43 6.65 -6.09 11.52
C LYS A 43 5.32 -5.35 11.34
N VAL A 44 4.56 -5.73 10.31
CA VAL A 44 3.10 -5.62 10.41
C VAL A 44 2.72 -6.45 11.63
N SER A 45 2.31 -5.78 12.70
CA SER A 45 2.05 -6.43 13.98
C SER A 45 0.96 -7.50 13.79
N ALA A 46 1.34 -8.78 13.84
CA ALA A 46 0.41 -9.89 13.76
C ALA A 46 -0.61 -9.75 14.91
N GLY A 47 -1.83 -9.35 14.57
CA GLY A 47 -2.87 -8.95 15.50
C GLY A 47 -3.87 -7.97 14.86
N SER A 48 -4.84 -7.50 15.64
CA SER A 48 -5.86 -6.53 15.19
C SER A 48 -5.25 -5.24 14.65
N GLY A 49 -4.09 -4.81 15.14
CA GLY A 49 -3.36 -3.64 14.64
C GLY A 49 -2.82 -3.83 13.22
N GLY A 50 -2.27 -5.00 12.88
CA GLY A 50 -1.78 -5.29 11.54
C GLY A 50 -2.90 -5.35 10.49
N MET A 51 -4.04 -5.98 10.84
CA MET A 51 -5.20 -6.02 9.96
C MET A 51 -5.78 -4.62 9.70
N GLN A 52 -5.91 -3.78 10.73
CA GLN A 52 -6.38 -2.40 10.56
C GLN A 52 -5.44 -1.56 9.69
N HIS A 53 -4.13 -1.76 9.83
CA HIS A 53 -3.14 -1.13 8.98
C HIS A 53 -3.31 -1.53 7.51
N THR A 54 -3.45 -2.84 7.23
CA THR A 54 -3.66 -3.36 5.88
C THR A 54 -4.92 -2.81 5.22
N VAL A 55 -6.04 -2.76 5.96
CA VAL A 55 -7.29 -2.15 5.48
C VAL A 55 -7.09 -0.66 5.19
N GLY A 56 -6.35 0.05 6.04
CA GLY A 56 -5.98 1.45 5.82
C GLY A 56 -5.20 1.67 4.52
N LEU A 57 -4.25 0.79 4.20
CA LEU A 57 -3.49 0.85 2.94
C LEU A 57 -4.39 0.62 1.72
N VAL A 58 -5.29 -0.36 1.77
CA VAL A 58 -6.26 -0.60 0.69
C VAL A 58 -7.16 0.63 0.47
N ASN A 59 -7.62 1.27 1.54
CA ASN A 59 -8.42 2.49 1.43
C ASN A 59 -7.60 3.65 0.87
N LEU A 60 -6.33 3.79 1.26
CA LEU A 60 -5.43 4.80 0.69
C LEU A 60 -5.26 4.62 -0.83
N LEU A 61 -5.15 3.37 -1.31
CA LEU A 61 -5.09 3.09 -2.76
C LEU A 61 -6.39 3.51 -3.46
N LYS A 62 -7.55 3.16 -2.89
CA LYS A 62 -8.86 3.53 -3.44
C LYS A 62 -9.04 5.06 -3.51
N ASP A 63 -8.74 5.76 -2.42
CA ASP A 63 -8.81 7.22 -2.38
C ASP A 63 -7.80 7.87 -3.33
N GLY A 64 -6.60 7.28 -3.44
CA GLY A 64 -5.57 7.72 -4.38
C GLY A 64 -6.00 7.59 -5.83
N LEU A 65 -6.69 6.51 -6.19
CA LEU A 65 -7.27 6.30 -7.53
C LEU A 65 -8.44 7.25 -7.80
N ARG A 66 -9.33 7.45 -6.83
CA ARG A 66 -10.50 8.33 -6.98
C ARG A 66 -10.10 9.78 -7.24
N ASP A 67 -9.09 10.25 -6.50
CA ASP A 67 -8.72 11.67 -6.46
C ASP A 67 -7.39 11.96 -7.18
N ASP A 68 -6.91 11.00 -7.98
CA ASP A 68 -5.69 11.09 -8.80
C ASP A 68 -4.40 11.44 -8.02
N ARG A 69 -4.29 10.94 -6.79
CA ARG A 69 -3.12 11.15 -5.93
C ARG A 69 -2.12 10.02 -6.13
N VAL A 70 -1.25 10.15 -7.14
CA VAL A 70 -0.24 9.15 -7.51
C VAL A 70 0.64 8.77 -6.33
N GLU A 71 1.09 9.74 -5.52
CA GLU A 71 1.96 9.46 -4.38
C GLU A 71 1.30 8.57 -3.31
N ALA A 72 -0.01 8.72 -3.12
CA ALA A 72 -0.80 7.88 -2.22
C ALA A 72 -0.93 6.44 -2.77
N GLN A 73 -1.13 6.32 -4.08
CA GLN A 73 -1.19 5.02 -4.75
C GLN A 73 0.16 4.30 -4.62
N GLU A 74 1.27 4.95 -4.98
CA GLU A 74 2.60 4.34 -4.95
C GLU A 74 3.01 3.91 -3.54
N TYR A 75 2.77 4.76 -2.53
CA TYR A 75 3.08 4.40 -1.15
C TYR A 75 2.23 3.22 -0.66
N SER A 76 0.94 3.18 -1.00
CA SER A 76 0.07 2.06 -0.66
C SER A 76 0.57 0.77 -1.29
N LEU A 77 0.90 0.78 -2.60
CA LEU A 77 1.40 -0.39 -3.31
C LEU A 77 2.73 -0.90 -2.73
N LEU A 78 3.69 0.00 -2.47
CA LEU A 78 4.94 -0.35 -1.81
C LEU A 78 4.69 -1.05 -0.46
N SER A 79 3.82 -0.47 0.36
CA SER A 79 3.51 -0.98 1.70
C SER A 79 2.80 -2.33 1.64
N LEU A 80 1.81 -2.47 0.75
CA LEU A 80 1.09 -3.73 0.51
C LEU A 80 2.01 -4.83 -0.03
N SER A 81 2.95 -4.48 -0.91
CA SER A 81 3.90 -5.45 -1.47
C SER A 81 4.85 -6.05 -0.44
N SER A 82 5.04 -5.36 0.69
CA SER A 82 5.83 -5.85 1.82
C SER A 82 5.08 -6.88 2.69
N ILE A 83 3.78 -7.11 2.45
CA ILE A 83 2.95 -8.04 3.23
C ILE A 83 3.17 -9.48 2.76
N THR A 84 3.68 -10.31 3.66
CA THR A 84 4.00 -11.72 3.39
C THR A 84 3.12 -12.70 4.16
N ASP A 85 2.47 -12.29 5.25
CA ASP A 85 1.63 -13.17 6.05
C ASP A 85 0.24 -13.38 5.43
N THR A 86 -0.29 -14.60 5.59
CA THR A 86 -1.57 -15.02 5.00
C THR A 86 -2.75 -14.20 5.53
N ALA A 87 -2.80 -13.94 6.85
CA ALA A 87 -3.94 -13.25 7.47
C ALA A 87 -4.10 -11.81 6.94
N SER A 88 -2.99 -11.09 6.78
CA SER A 88 -3.02 -9.75 6.20
C SER A 88 -3.38 -9.80 4.71
N ARG A 89 -2.91 -10.79 3.95
CA ARG A 89 -3.33 -10.97 2.55
C ARG A 89 -4.83 -11.25 2.41
N GLU A 90 -5.38 -12.09 3.27
CA GLU A 90 -6.83 -12.30 3.35
C GLU A 90 -7.58 -11.01 3.69
N ALA A 91 -7.03 -10.15 4.55
CA ALA A 91 -7.61 -8.84 4.84
C ALA A 91 -7.59 -7.89 3.62
N ILE A 92 -6.56 -7.95 2.76
CA ILE A 92 -6.55 -7.21 1.48
C ILE A 92 -7.72 -7.65 0.61
N VAL A 93 -7.94 -8.96 0.51
CA VAL A 93 -9.03 -9.54 -0.30
C VAL A 93 -10.39 -9.16 0.29
N ALA A 94 -10.59 -9.37 1.59
CA ALA A 94 -11.83 -9.09 2.29
C ALA A 94 -12.22 -7.60 2.27
N SER A 95 -11.24 -6.70 2.20
CA SER A 95 -11.46 -5.26 2.04
C SER A 95 -11.68 -4.84 0.59
N GLY A 96 -11.73 -5.77 -0.37
CA GLY A 96 -11.96 -5.48 -1.79
C GLY A 96 -10.75 -4.84 -2.46
N GLY A 97 -9.53 -5.29 -2.13
CA GLY A 97 -8.27 -4.75 -2.66
C GLY A 97 -7.94 -5.17 -4.09
N ILE A 98 -8.49 -6.27 -4.62
CA ILE A 98 -8.14 -6.77 -5.97
C ILE A 98 -8.52 -5.76 -7.08
N PRO A 99 -9.77 -5.25 -7.17
CA PRO A 99 -10.12 -4.28 -8.21
C PRO A 99 -9.27 -3.00 -8.25
N PRO A 100 -8.96 -2.31 -7.13
CA PRO A 100 -8.08 -1.14 -7.17
C PRO A 100 -6.63 -1.50 -7.53
N LEU A 101 -6.12 -2.68 -7.15
CA LEU A 101 -4.79 -3.13 -7.61
C LEU A 101 -4.73 -3.24 -9.13
N ILE A 102 -5.72 -3.87 -9.76
CA ILE A 102 -5.82 -3.98 -11.22
C ILE A 102 -5.99 -2.59 -11.86
N SER A 103 -6.88 -1.77 -11.31
CA SER A 103 -7.14 -0.42 -11.82
C SER A 103 -5.88 0.46 -11.80
N SER A 104 -5.04 0.30 -10.78
CA SER A 104 -3.78 1.03 -10.65
C SER A 104 -2.79 0.73 -11.78
N LEU A 105 -2.76 -0.51 -12.28
CA LEU A 105 -1.93 -0.91 -13.42
C LEU A 105 -2.41 -0.30 -14.74
N ASN A 106 -3.73 -0.11 -14.88
CA ASN A 106 -4.34 0.41 -16.11
C ASN A 106 -4.32 1.94 -16.22
N GLY A 107 -4.03 2.66 -15.13
CA GLY A 107 -4.11 4.12 -15.08
C GLY A 107 -3.01 4.87 -15.82
N GLY A 108 -1.89 4.22 -16.15
CA GLY A 108 -0.77 4.82 -16.91
C GLY A 108 0.03 5.92 -16.18
N LYS A 109 -0.27 6.20 -14.92
CA LYS A 109 0.36 7.28 -14.12
C LYS A 109 1.41 6.78 -13.13
N LEU A 110 1.38 5.49 -12.81
CA LEU A 110 2.33 4.88 -11.89
C LEU A 110 3.71 4.74 -12.52
N SER A 111 4.76 4.89 -11.70
CA SER A 111 6.10 4.46 -12.09
C SER A 111 6.17 2.94 -12.32
N ALA A 112 7.16 2.49 -13.09
CA ALA A 112 7.40 1.07 -13.33
C ALA A 112 7.58 0.28 -12.01
N VAL A 113 8.29 0.87 -11.04
CA VAL A 113 8.48 0.27 -9.71
C VAL A 113 7.15 0.10 -8.97
N ALA A 114 6.27 1.10 -9.02
CA ALA A 114 4.94 0.99 -8.41
C ALA A 114 4.06 -0.06 -9.11
N GLN A 115 4.18 -0.21 -10.43
CA GLN A 115 3.51 -1.30 -11.16
C GLN A 115 4.02 -2.68 -10.73
N GLU A 116 5.33 -2.85 -10.55
CA GLU A 116 5.91 -4.08 -10.01
C GLU A 116 5.39 -4.40 -8.61
N HIS A 117 5.23 -3.39 -7.75
CA HIS A 117 4.61 -3.57 -6.44
C HIS A 117 3.16 -4.07 -6.55
N ALA A 118 2.34 -3.49 -7.43
CA ALA A 118 0.97 -3.95 -7.66
C ALA A 118 0.93 -5.41 -8.15
N VAL A 119 1.79 -5.76 -9.12
CA VAL A 119 1.90 -7.14 -9.63
C VAL A 119 2.36 -8.11 -8.53
N THR A 120 3.29 -7.69 -7.68
CA THR A 120 3.77 -8.49 -6.53
C THR A 120 2.63 -8.80 -5.57
N VAL A 121 1.80 -7.81 -5.25
CA VAL A 121 0.63 -8.01 -4.39
C VAL A 121 -0.34 -8.98 -5.05
N LEU A 122 -0.76 -8.73 -6.31
CA LEU A 122 -1.69 -9.59 -7.04
C LEU A 122 -1.19 -11.05 -7.12
N SER A 123 0.09 -11.26 -7.43
CA SER A 123 0.71 -12.58 -7.45
C SER A 123 0.64 -13.28 -6.09
N GLY A 124 0.81 -12.52 -5.00
CA GLY A 124 0.68 -13.03 -3.64
C GLY A 124 -0.77 -13.34 -3.22
N LEU A 125 -1.77 -12.74 -3.87
CA LEU A 125 -3.20 -12.96 -3.61
C LEU A 125 -3.82 -14.07 -4.47
N ALA A 126 -3.27 -14.31 -5.67
CA ALA A 126 -3.76 -15.32 -6.61
C ALA A 126 -3.98 -16.73 -6.00
N PRO A 127 -3.09 -17.28 -5.15
CA PRO A 127 -3.30 -18.62 -4.58
C PRO A 127 -4.34 -18.67 -3.44
N ILE A 128 -4.95 -17.54 -3.05
CA ILE A 128 -5.92 -17.48 -1.95
C ILE A 128 -7.33 -17.67 -2.52
N GLY A 129 -7.97 -18.80 -2.19
CA GLY A 129 -9.34 -19.10 -2.61
C GLY A 129 -9.53 -19.05 -4.13
N GLU A 130 -10.52 -18.28 -4.58
CA GLU A 130 -10.87 -18.14 -6.00
C GLU A 130 -10.31 -16.86 -6.63
N ASN A 131 -9.36 -16.19 -5.97
CA ASN A 131 -8.86 -14.87 -6.40
C ASN A 131 -8.23 -14.88 -7.79
N ALA A 132 -7.61 -15.98 -8.21
CA ALA A 132 -7.03 -16.11 -9.55
C ALA A 132 -8.02 -15.73 -10.65
N LYS A 133 -9.30 -16.13 -10.53
CA LYS A 133 -10.37 -15.81 -11.49
C LYS A 133 -10.69 -14.32 -11.58
N ALA A 134 -10.41 -13.55 -10.53
CA ALA A 134 -10.61 -12.11 -10.50
C ALA A 134 -9.38 -11.32 -10.97
N ILE A 135 -8.23 -12.00 -11.14
CA ILE A 135 -6.95 -11.41 -11.56
C ILE A 135 -6.68 -11.67 -13.05
N GLU A 136 -7.21 -12.77 -13.60
CA GLU A 136 -7.26 -13.07 -15.05
C GLU A 136 -8.04 -12.01 -15.85
#